data_AF-A0A1B6IAB0-F1
#
_entry.id   AF-A0A1B6IAB0-F1
#
_cell.length_a   1.000
_cell.length_b   1.000
_cell.length_c   1.000
_cell.angle_alpha   90.00
_cell.angle_beta   90.00
_cell.angle_gamma   90.00
#
_symmetry.space_group_name_H-M   'P 1'
#
loop_
_entity.id
_entity.type
_entity.pdbx_description
1 polymer ?
#
loop_
_entity_poly.entity_id
_entity_poly.type
_entity_poly.pdbx_seq_one_letter_code
_entity_poly.pdbx_strand_id
1 'polypeptide(L)'
;RQALKTDFMIAAKVSALHVPLLAGLYVSSMSSCLGAMYGTPRVLQSIANENVIPGIHILGKGRGPNRVPVYAMGVVATVIITFTLCGNINTLAPIVTMPFLMMYATVDYAYFALAQTFDIQHQREQRFRSSATNDL
;
A
#
# COMPACT_ATOMS: atom_id res chain seq x y z
N ARG A 1 -8.96 34.59 -8.61
CA ARG A 1 -9.35 33.34 -7.91
C ARG A 1 -9.25 32.07 -8.77
N GLN A 2 -9.39 32.12 -10.11
CA GLN A 2 -9.20 30.95 -10.98
C GLN A 2 -7.73 30.51 -11.20
N ALA A 3 -6.76 31.44 -11.19
CA ALA A 3 -5.34 31.11 -11.40
C ALA A 3 -4.78 30.08 -10.40
N LEU A 4 -5.29 30.06 -9.16
CA LEU A 4 -4.87 29.15 -8.10
C LEU A 4 -5.28 27.68 -8.32
N LYS A 5 -6.26 27.42 -9.20
CA LYS A 5 -6.76 26.07 -9.49
C LYS A 5 -6.10 25.40 -10.70
N THR A 6 -5.51 26.19 -11.61
CA THR A 6 -4.96 25.69 -12.88
C THR A 6 -3.44 25.58 -12.89
N ASP A 7 -2.74 26.39 -12.10
CA ASP A 7 -1.28 26.34 -12.05
C ASP A 7 -0.80 25.47 -10.88
N PHE A 8 -0.58 24.18 -11.15
CA PHE A 8 0.17 23.29 -10.24
C PHE A 8 1.58 23.82 -9.91
N MET A 9 2.10 24.73 -10.75
CA MET A 9 3.39 25.37 -10.60
C MET A 9 3.38 26.64 -9.74
N ILE A 10 2.23 27.07 -9.19
CA ILE A 10 2.17 28.27 -8.33
C ILE A 10 3.00 28.11 -7.05
N ALA A 11 3.02 26.90 -6.46
CA ALA A 11 3.84 26.62 -5.28
C ALA A 11 5.34 26.82 -5.58
N ALA A 12 5.80 26.45 -6.77
CA ALA A 12 7.16 26.71 -7.21
C ALA A 12 7.37 28.20 -7.55
N LYS A 13 6.42 28.87 -8.23
CA LYS A 13 6.52 30.30 -8.63
C LYS A 13 6.49 31.28 -7.46
N VAL A 14 5.79 30.97 -6.37
CA VAL A 14 5.67 31.83 -5.17
C VAL A 14 6.82 31.58 -4.17
N SER A 15 7.56 30.48 -4.33
CA SER A 15 8.71 30.19 -3.49
C SER A 15 9.91 31.10 -3.80
N ALA A 16 10.50 31.69 -2.76
CA ALA A 16 11.75 32.45 -2.85
C ALA A 16 12.95 31.61 -3.35
N LEU A 17 12.83 30.27 -3.27
CA LEU A 17 13.82 29.29 -3.71
C LEU A 17 13.21 28.33 -4.75
N HIS A 18 12.91 28.87 -5.94
CA HIS A 18 12.24 28.17 -7.05
C HIS A 18 12.96 26.90 -7.51
N VAL A 19 14.27 27.00 -7.76
CA VAL A 19 15.10 25.92 -8.31
C VAL A 19 15.21 24.70 -7.37
N PRO A 20 15.55 24.85 -6.07
CA PRO A 20 15.65 23.69 -5.18
C PRO A 20 14.29 23.08 -4.83
N LEU A 21 13.20 23.85 -4.81
CA LEU A 21 11.86 23.30 -4.58
C LEU A 21 11.45 22.40 -5.75
N LEU A 22 11.62 22.87 -6.99
CA LEU A 22 11.32 22.06 -8.17
C LEU A 22 12.19 20.80 -8.23
N ALA A 23 13.49 20.93 -7.97
CA ALA A 23 14.41 19.78 -7.87
C ALA A 23 13.96 18.77 -6.79
N GLY A 24 13.57 19.25 -5.61
CA GLY A 24 13.06 18.42 -4.53
C GLY A 24 11.76 17.69 -4.88
N LEU A 25 10.83 18.34 -5.59
CA LEU A 25 9.58 17.73 -6.07
C LEU A 25 9.85 16.56 -7.02
N TYR A 26 10.77 16.73 -7.98
CA TYR A 26 11.17 15.66 -8.90
C TYR A 26 11.85 14.50 -8.15
N VAL A 27 12.82 14.79 -7.28
CA VAL A 27 13.52 13.76 -6.51
C VAL A 27 12.55 12.99 -5.60
N SER A 28 11.62 13.68 -4.95
CA SER A 28 10.60 13.07 -4.09
C SER A 28 9.70 12.13 -4.89
N SER A 29 9.20 12.59 -6.04
CA SER A 29 8.35 11.77 -6.92
C SER A 29 9.07 10.53 -7.43
N MET A 30 10.33 10.68 -7.87
CA MET A 30 11.16 9.56 -8.32
C MET A 30 11.43 8.56 -7.19
N SER A 31 11.70 9.04 -5.97
CA SER A 31 11.90 8.18 -4.80
C SER A 31 10.65 7.34 -4.49
N SER A 32 9.47 7.95 -4.50
CA SER A 32 8.20 7.24 -4.31
C SER A 32 7.93 6.20 -5.41
N CYS A 33 8.19 6.55 -6.67
CA CYS A 33 8.06 5.61 -7.78
C CYS A 33 9.00 4.40 -7.65
N LEU A 34 10.28 4.64 -7.34
CA LEU A 34 11.25 3.56 -7.15
C LEU A 34 10.85 2.67 -5.96
N GLY A 35 10.45 3.26 -4.83
CA GLY A 35 9.96 2.51 -3.67
C GLY A 35 8.80 1.58 -4.01
N ALA A 36 7.81 2.08 -4.78
CA ALA A 36 6.70 1.26 -5.25
C ALA A 36 7.16 0.16 -6.22
N MET A 37 8.02 0.47 -7.19
CA MET A 37 8.51 -0.50 -8.17
C MET A 37 9.24 -1.70 -7.55
N TYR A 38 10.01 -1.49 -6.48
CA TYR A 38 10.69 -2.58 -5.78
C TYR A 38 9.83 -3.24 -4.71
N GLY A 39 8.95 -2.49 -4.04
CA GLY A 39 8.10 -3.00 -2.96
C GLY A 39 6.95 -3.86 -3.45
N THR A 40 6.21 -3.41 -4.47
CA THR A 40 5.03 -4.13 -4.99
C THR A 40 5.30 -5.58 -5.41
N PRO A 41 6.35 -5.91 -6.20
CA PRO A 41 6.58 -7.30 -6.61
C PRO A 41 7.03 -8.19 -5.44
N ARG A 42 7.66 -7.63 -4.40
CA ARG A 42 8.02 -8.36 -3.18
C ARG A 42 6.79 -8.68 -2.33
N VAL A 43 5.88 -7.71 -2.16
CA VAL A 43 4.60 -7.92 -1.47
C VAL A 43 3.77 -8.96 -2.22
N LEU A 44 3.65 -8.84 -3.55
CA LEU A 44 2.92 -9.79 -4.38
C LEU A 44 3.52 -11.21 -4.30
N GLN A 45 4.85 -11.32 -4.22
CA GLN A 45 5.53 -12.58 -4.00
C GLN A 45 5.25 -13.19 -2.61
N SER A 46 5.23 -12.37 -1.56
CA SER A 46 4.90 -12.83 -0.20
C SER A 46 3.49 -13.41 -0.14
N ILE A 47 2.51 -12.70 -0.72
CA ILE A 47 1.11 -13.14 -0.80
C ILE A 47 0.99 -14.44 -1.62
N ALA A 48 1.74 -14.58 -2.72
CA ALA A 48 1.73 -15.80 -3.52
C ALA A 48 2.35 -17.01 -2.78
N ASN A 49 3.32 -16.78 -1.88
CA ASN A 49 3.92 -17.84 -1.06
C ASN A 49 3.01 -18.28 0.08
N GLU A 50 2.11 -17.42 0.57
CA GLU A 50 1.09 -17.76 1.57
C GLU A 50 -0.04 -18.65 1.00
N ASN A 51 0.01 -19.01 -0.31
CA ASN A 51 -0.97 -19.85 -1.01
C ASN A 51 -2.44 -19.41 -0.80
N VAL A 52 -2.67 -18.11 -0.59
CA VAL A 52 -4.02 -17.55 -0.34
C VAL A 52 -4.94 -17.69 -1.56
N ILE A 53 -4.37 -17.80 -2.77
CA ILE A 53 -5.12 -17.94 -4.02
C ILE A 53 -4.54 -19.12 -4.84
N PRO A 54 -5.29 -20.22 -5.04
CA PRO A 54 -4.86 -21.34 -5.88
C PRO A 54 -4.81 -20.89 -7.35
N GLY A 55 -3.60 -20.78 -7.92
CA GLY A 55 -3.38 -20.41 -9.33
C GLY A 55 -2.25 -19.41 -9.59
N ILE A 56 -1.87 -18.59 -8.60
CA ILE A 56 -0.78 -17.60 -8.71
C ILE A 56 0.59 -18.13 -8.26
N HIS A 57 0.73 -19.45 -8.07
CA HIS A 57 1.99 -20.08 -7.65
C HIS A 57 3.15 -19.80 -8.63
N ILE A 58 2.83 -19.56 -9.92
CA ILE A 58 3.80 -19.21 -10.96
C ILE A 58 4.43 -17.82 -10.70
N LEU A 59 3.67 -16.89 -10.10
CA LEU A 59 4.15 -15.54 -9.72
C LEU A 59 5.04 -15.57 -8.47
N GLY A 60 4.80 -16.51 -7.54
CA GLY A 60 5.61 -16.72 -6.34
C GLY A 60 6.95 -17.42 -6.59
N LYS A 61 7.11 -18.05 -7.77
CA LYS A 61 8.32 -18.77 -8.17
C LYS A 61 9.50 -17.81 -8.41
N GLY A 62 10.14 -17.41 -7.31
CA GLY A 62 11.37 -16.63 -7.33
C GLY A 62 12.50 -17.42 -7.98
N ARG A 63 13.22 -16.81 -8.91
CA ARG A 63 14.44 -17.40 -9.50
C ARG A 63 15.68 -16.94 -8.72
N GLY A 64 16.61 -17.87 -8.49
CA GLY A 64 17.92 -17.61 -7.90
C GLY A 64 17.98 -17.52 -6.37
N PRO A 65 19.19 -17.37 -5.80
CA PRO A 65 19.42 -17.36 -4.34
C PRO A 65 18.74 -16.19 -3.61
N ASN A 66 18.46 -15.09 -4.32
CA ASN A 66 17.82 -13.89 -3.77
C ASN A 66 16.27 -13.88 -3.95
N ARG A 67 15.68 -15.00 -4.42
CA ARG A 67 14.25 -15.16 -4.71
C ARG A 67 13.66 -13.97 -5.47
N VAL A 68 14.32 -13.49 -6.52
CA VAL A 68 13.82 -12.30 -7.23
C VAL A 68 12.53 -12.65 -7.98
N PRO A 69 11.44 -11.90 -7.79
CA PRO A 69 10.14 -12.20 -8.39
C PRO A 69 10.05 -11.62 -9.81
N VAL A 70 10.81 -12.21 -10.74
CA VAL A 70 10.93 -11.72 -12.13
C VAL A 70 9.58 -11.66 -12.85
N TYR A 71 8.71 -12.67 -12.63
CA TYR A 71 7.37 -12.71 -13.21
C TYR A 71 6.45 -11.62 -12.62
N ALA A 72 6.47 -11.43 -11.30
CA ALA A 72 5.70 -10.37 -10.65
C ALA A 72 6.15 -8.98 -11.12
N MET A 73 7.46 -8.77 -11.28
CA MET A 73 8.01 -7.51 -11.77
C MET A 73 7.57 -7.22 -13.20
N GLY A 74 7.54 -8.23 -14.08
CA GLY A 74 7.02 -8.08 -15.45
C GLY A 74 5.54 -7.71 -15.49
N VAL A 75 4.71 -8.36 -14.66
CA VAL A 75 3.28 -8.03 -14.55
C VAL A 75 3.08 -6.61 -14.04
N VAL A 76 3.75 -6.23 -12.94
CA VAL A 76 3.67 -4.89 -12.36
C VAL A 76 4.14 -3.83 -13.36
N ALA A 77 5.25 -4.06 -14.06
CA ALA A 77 5.74 -3.14 -15.09
C ALA A 77 4.74 -2.97 -16.24
N THR A 78 4.14 -4.06 -16.73
CA THR A 78 3.13 -4.01 -17.81
C THR A 78 1.91 -3.19 -17.38
N VAL A 79 1.44 -3.40 -16.14
CA VAL A 79 0.33 -2.64 -15.56
C VAL A 79 0.68 -1.15 -15.46
N ILE A 80 1.84 -0.80 -14.90
CA ILE A 80 2.30 0.59 -14.76
C ILE A 80 2.41 1.29 -16.12
N ILE A 81 2.99 0.61 -17.12
CA ILE A 81 3.14 1.14 -18.48
C ILE A 81 1.76 1.38 -19.11
N THR A 82 0.83 0.42 -18.97
CA THR A 82 -0.54 0.55 -19.48
C THR A 82 -1.27 1.75 -18.85
N PHE A 83 -1.13 1.94 -17.53
CA PHE A 83 -1.72 3.08 -16.83
C PHE A 83 -1.09 4.41 -17.22
N THR A 84 0.23 4.45 -17.45
CA THR A 84 0.95 5.66 -17.85
C THR A 84 0.56 6.09 -19.27
N LEU A 85 0.40 5.14 -20.20
CA LEU A 85 -0.03 5.41 -21.57
C LEU A 85 -1.47 5.97 -21.67
N CYS A 86 -2.31 5.68 -20.67
CA CYS A 86 -3.70 6.16 -20.64
C CYS A 86 -3.82 7.68 -20.35
N GLY A 87 -2.75 8.34 -19.89
CA GLY A 87 -2.51 9.79 -19.98
C GLY A 87 -3.47 10.74 -19.24
N ASN A 88 -4.62 10.28 -18.73
CA ASN A 88 -5.63 11.15 -18.12
C ASN A 88 -5.61 11.06 -16.59
N ILE A 89 -4.91 11.99 -15.95
CA ILE A 89 -4.73 12.07 -14.50
C ILE A 89 -6.07 12.17 -13.76
N ASN A 90 -7.07 12.86 -14.32
CA ASN A 90 -8.38 13.03 -13.69
C ASN A 90 -9.14 11.70 -13.56
N THR A 91 -8.93 10.78 -14.50
CA THR A 91 -9.52 9.44 -14.45
C THR A 91 -8.65 8.48 -13.64
N LEU A 92 -7.32 8.64 -13.68
CA LEU A 92 -6.38 7.82 -12.91
C LEU A 92 -6.49 8.03 -11.41
N ALA A 93 -6.76 9.27 -10.95
CA ALA A 93 -6.86 9.61 -9.54
C ALA A 93 -7.85 8.69 -8.78
N PRO A 94 -9.15 8.60 -9.15
CA PRO A 94 -10.07 7.70 -8.46
C PRO A 94 -9.72 6.22 -8.63
N ILE A 95 -9.18 5.81 -9.79
CA ILE A 95 -8.84 4.40 -10.04
C ILE A 95 -7.77 3.91 -9.06
N VAL A 96 -6.76 4.73 -8.76
CA VAL A 96 -5.70 4.38 -7.81
C VAL A 96 -6.16 4.57 -6.36
N THR A 97 -6.97 5.60 -6.09
CA THR A 97 -7.42 5.91 -4.72
C THR A 97 -8.41 4.88 -4.17
N MET A 98 -9.32 4.33 -4.98
CA MET A 98 -10.35 3.40 -4.48
C MET A 98 -9.79 2.12 -3.84
N PRO A 99 -8.85 1.38 -4.45
CA PRO A 99 -8.20 0.24 -3.81
C PRO A 99 -7.39 0.63 -2.57
N PHE A 100 -6.74 1.80 -2.59
CA PHE A 100 -6.00 2.30 -1.43
C PHE A 100 -6.92 2.54 -0.23
N LEU A 101 -8.05 3.23 -0.44
CA LEU A 101 -9.05 3.46 0.61
C LEU A 101 -9.66 2.16 1.12
N MET A 102 -9.93 1.20 0.23
CA MET A 102 -10.43 -0.12 0.63
C MET A 102 -9.42 -0.88 1.51
N MET A 103 -8.13 -0.83 1.16
CA MET A 103 -7.09 -1.46 1.98
C MET A 103 -7.02 -0.79 3.36
N TYR A 104 -7.02 0.54 3.43
CA TYR A 104 -7.04 1.25 4.71
C TYR A 104 -8.27 0.87 5.56
N ALA A 105 -9.47 0.90 4.97
CA ALA A 105 -10.69 0.50 5.66
C ALA A 105 -10.64 -0.95 6.16
N THR A 106 -10.06 -1.86 5.38
CA THR A 106 -9.89 -3.27 5.77
C THR A 106 -8.91 -3.42 6.93
N VAL A 107 -7.79 -2.68 6.92
CA VAL A 107 -6.79 -2.70 8.00
C VAL A 107 -7.39 -2.14 9.29
N ASP A 108 -8.09 -1.01 9.21
CA ASP A 108 -8.76 -0.41 10.37
C ASP A 108 -9.83 -1.36 10.95
N TYR A 109 -10.62 -2.00 10.08
CA TYR A 109 -11.59 -3.00 10.49
C TYR A 109 -10.94 -4.24 11.12
N ALA A 110 -9.86 -4.76 10.52
CA ALA A 110 -9.14 -5.90 11.07
C ALA A 110 -8.57 -5.59 12.46
N TYR A 111 -8.05 -4.38 12.67
CA TYR A 111 -7.57 -3.94 13.98
C TYR A 111 -8.70 -3.87 15.00
N PHE A 112 -9.86 -3.30 14.63
CA PHE A 112 -11.03 -3.26 15.49
C PHE A 112 -11.53 -4.67 15.87
N ALA A 113 -11.64 -5.57 14.88
CA ALA A 113 -12.07 -6.95 15.11
C ALA A 113 -11.10 -7.72 16.03
N LEU A 114 -9.79 -7.50 15.85
CA LEU A 114 -8.77 -8.09 16.71
C LEU A 114 -8.83 -7.53 18.14
N ALA A 115 -8.98 -6.21 18.29
CA ALA A 115 -9.11 -5.57 19.60
C ALA A 115 -10.37 -6.05 20.35
N GLN A 116 -11.51 -6.15 19.65
CA GLN A 116 -12.75 -6.68 20.23
C GLN A 116 -12.59 -8.16 20.64
N THR A 117 -11.93 -8.96 19.80
CA THR A 117 -11.65 -10.37 20.13
C THR A 117 -10.72 -10.48 21.34
N PHE A 118 -9.70 -9.62 21.43
CA PHE A 118 -8.79 -9.57 22.56
C PHE A 118 -9.51 -9.21 23.87
N ASP A 119 -10.40 -8.22 23.86
CA ASP A 119 -11.20 -7.85 25.03
C ASP A 119 -12.13 -8.99 25.49
N ILE A 120 -12.78 -9.67 24.54
CA ILE A 120 -13.62 -10.86 24.84
C ILE A 120 -12.79 -11.96 25.50
N GLN A 121 -11.58 -12.25 24.99
CA GLN A 121 -10.70 -13.26 25.58
C GLN A 121 -10.23 -12.83 26.97
N HIS A 122 -9.86 -11.56 27.14
CA HIS A 122 -9.40 -11.04 28.42
C HIS A 122 -10.49 -11.09 29.50
N GLN A 123 -11.74 -10.75 29.15
CA GLN A 123 -12.89 -10.91 30.04
C GLN A 123 -13.16 -12.37 30.40
N ARG A 124 -13.00 -13.31 29.44
CA ARG A 124 -13.15 -14.74 29.71
C ARG A 124 -12.10 -15.21 30.72
N GLU A 125 -10.84 -14.84 30.54
CA GLU A 125 -9.76 -15.18 31.48
C GLU A 125 -10.00 -14.63 32.88
N GLN A 126 -10.49 -13.40 33.00
CA GLN A 126 -10.85 -12.80 34.30
C GLN A 126 -11.99 -13.57 34.99
N ARG A 127 -13.03 -13.98 34.23
CA ARG A 127 -14.11 -14.81 34.78
C ARG A 127 -13.59 -16.15 35.30
N PHE A 128 -12.80 -16.87 34.52
CA PHE A 128 -12.21 -18.14 34.95
C PHE A 128 -11.35 -17.98 36.21
N ARG A 129 -10.54 -16.92 36.31
CA ARG A 129 -9.76 -16.61 37.53
C ARG A 129 -10.66 -16.32 38.74
N SER A 130 -11.74 -15.57 38.57
CA SER A 130 -12.67 -15.27 39.67
C SER A 130 -13.42 -16.50 40.19
N SER A 131 -13.81 -17.42 39.29
CA SER A 131 -14.40 -18.70 39.68
C SER A 131 -13.41 -19.58 40.44
N ALA A 132 -12.17 -19.69 39.96
CA ALA A 132 -11.12 -20.46 40.63
C ALA A 132 -10.76 -19.92 42.03
N THR A 133 -10.84 -18.60 42.26
CA THR A 133 -10.63 -18.01 43.59
C THR A 133 -11.80 -18.27 44.54
N ASN A 134 -13.03 -18.39 44.05
CA ASN A 134 -14.21 -18.66 44.89
C ASN A 134 -14.33 -20.14 45.33
N ASP A 135 -13.60 -21.04 44.68
CA ASP A 135 -13.58 -22.48 44.99
C ASP A 135 -12.50 -22.87 46.03
N LEU A 136 -11.74 -21.89 46.56
CA LEU A 136 -10.70 -22.01 47.59
C LEU A 136 -11.18 -21.43 48.93
#